data_AF-W3WQD1-F1
#
_entry.id   AF-W3WQD1-F1
#
_cell.length_a   1.000
_cell.length_b   1.000
_cell.length_c   1.000
_cell.angle_alpha   90.00
_cell.angle_beta   90.00
_cell.angle_gamma   90.00
#
_symmetry.space_group_name_H-M   'P 1'
#
loop_
_entity.id
_entity.type
_entity.pdbx_description
1 polymer ?
#
loop_
_entity_poly.entity_id
_entity_poly.type
_entity_poly.pdbx_seq_one_letter_code
_entity_poly.pdbx_strand_id
1 'polypeptide(L)'
;MSRSLVIIPLLATVAVADLTNMVSGWFETSMTELDKDIRDPVIDAKSNPTVTRSVKFGMLEEYWSSLPEDSVVRNSEWTWRVNISDVATPKVEDNDLADPHVVSTTYDFTWPYGDDLSEALDGANSSFCMSVVESLDLPVSVLNGYTEDDANSTSCVPALGQDCVAAILQRGAISAAGNGSYCSSPAEPWNLLSACKDSLGDAADWGMDGTGYALGGLDASSNETSRPWTNGKGFKYDILRDLNGSLSDDYLLAVNKLHILMFNAQIPTGNGNEYIGGPELHCMRVNTTQLEERDADGDGVAMASENERSLGTSLSGTTLSFSIGFAIVTFAVLKVL
;
A
#
# COMPACT_ATOMS: atom_id res chain seq x y z
N MET A 1 59.08 11.36 -15.90
CA MET A 1 58.07 10.40 -16.39
C MET A 1 57.08 10.18 -15.25
N SER A 2 55.99 10.95 -15.23
CA SER A 2 54.93 10.85 -14.21
C SER A 2 53.93 9.80 -14.68
N ARG A 3 53.69 8.76 -13.88
CA ARG A 3 52.65 7.75 -14.16
C ARG A 3 51.35 8.25 -13.54
N SER A 4 50.46 8.76 -14.37
CA SER A 4 49.07 9.03 -13.98
C SER A 4 48.36 7.71 -13.73
N LEU A 5 47.93 7.50 -12.49
CA LEU A 5 47.05 6.41 -12.08
C LEU A 5 45.63 6.79 -12.53
N VAL A 6 45.10 6.10 -13.55
CA VAL A 6 43.70 6.24 -13.95
C VAL A 6 42.91 5.29 -13.05
N ILE A 7 42.16 5.86 -12.10
CA ILE A 7 41.16 5.13 -11.32
C ILE A 7 39.92 5.06 -12.21
N ILE A 8 39.60 3.87 -12.70
CA ILE A 8 38.33 3.59 -13.37
C ILE A 8 37.32 3.32 -12.26
N PRO A 9 36.24 4.11 -12.12
CA PRO A 9 35.19 3.76 -11.17
C PRO A 9 34.55 2.46 -11.65
N LEU A 10 34.56 1.44 -10.79
CA LEU A 10 33.65 0.30 -10.95
C LEU A 10 32.24 0.88 -10.84
N LEU A 11 31.50 0.88 -11.95
CA LEU A 11 30.06 1.03 -11.93
C LEU A 11 29.49 -0.15 -11.13
N ALA A 12 29.09 0.11 -9.89
CA ALA A 12 28.21 -0.80 -9.17
C ALA A 12 26.92 -0.88 -9.99
N THR A 13 26.61 -2.08 -10.47
CA THR A 13 25.31 -2.35 -11.07
C THR A 13 24.31 -2.34 -9.92
N VAL A 14 23.52 -1.28 -9.83
CA VAL A 14 22.34 -1.24 -8.95
C VAL A 14 21.46 -2.39 -9.42
N ALA A 15 21.18 -3.33 -8.52
CA ALA A 15 20.24 -4.40 -8.80
C ALA A 15 18.86 -3.73 -8.84
N VAL A 16 18.41 -3.38 -10.04
CA VAL A 16 17.01 -3.03 -10.28
C VAL A 16 16.23 -4.30 -9.96
N ALA A 17 15.24 -4.21 -9.07
CA ALA A 17 14.33 -5.33 -8.81
C ALA A 17 13.83 -5.86 -10.15
N ASP A 18 14.01 -7.15 -10.39
CA ASP A 18 13.55 -7.79 -11.62
C ASP A 18 12.02 -7.86 -11.54
N LEU A 19 11.35 -6.84 -12.09
CA LEU A 19 9.88 -6.71 -12.12
C LEU A 19 9.20 -7.90 -12.82
N THR A 20 9.95 -8.81 -13.43
CA THR A 20 9.44 -10.05 -14.02
C THR A 20 8.87 -11.04 -13.01
N ASN A 21 9.20 -10.90 -11.71
CA ASN A 21 8.74 -11.80 -10.64
C ASN A 21 7.59 -11.23 -9.78
N MET A 22 7.03 -10.08 -10.15
CA MET A 22 5.90 -9.49 -9.43
C MET A 22 4.57 -9.88 -10.09
N VAL A 23 3.67 -10.48 -9.30
CA VAL A 23 2.26 -10.61 -9.63
C VAL A 23 1.53 -9.53 -8.87
N SER A 24 0.97 -8.56 -9.59
CA SER A 24 0.17 -7.51 -9.00
C SER A 24 -1.18 -7.42 -9.68
N GLY A 25 -2.21 -7.11 -8.90
CA GLY A 25 -3.48 -6.75 -9.50
C GLY A 25 -4.61 -6.49 -8.52
N TRP A 26 -5.73 -6.12 -9.12
CA TRP A 26 -6.91 -5.64 -8.43
C TRP A 26 -7.88 -6.78 -8.14
N PHE A 27 -8.42 -6.75 -6.93
CA PHE A 27 -9.39 -7.71 -6.41
C PHE A 27 -8.84 -9.15 -6.37
N GLU A 28 -9.62 -10.08 -5.81
CA GLU A 28 -9.19 -11.47 -5.61
C GLU A 28 -8.96 -12.23 -6.93
N THR A 29 -9.34 -11.69 -8.08
CA THR A 29 -9.15 -12.31 -9.40
C THR A 29 -7.67 -12.50 -9.74
N SER A 30 -6.80 -11.56 -9.36
CA SER A 30 -5.35 -11.64 -9.63
C SER A 30 -4.67 -12.80 -8.90
N MET A 31 -5.24 -13.24 -7.77
CA MET A 31 -4.77 -14.41 -7.04
C MET A 31 -4.94 -15.71 -7.84
N THR A 32 -5.83 -15.73 -8.84
CA THR A 32 -6.08 -16.94 -9.65
C THR A 32 -4.96 -17.24 -10.65
N GLU A 33 -4.13 -16.25 -10.97
CA GLU A 33 -2.94 -16.39 -11.82
C GLU A 33 -1.78 -17.09 -11.11
N LEU A 34 -1.84 -17.17 -9.77
CA LEU A 34 -0.85 -17.86 -8.97
C LEU A 34 -1.06 -19.38 -8.98
N ASP A 35 0.06 -20.09 -9.07
CA ASP A 35 0.13 -21.51 -8.78
C ASP A 35 -0.44 -21.80 -7.39
N LYS A 36 -1.17 -22.90 -7.25
CA LYS A 36 -1.85 -23.26 -6.01
C LYS A 36 -0.89 -23.29 -4.80
N ASP A 37 0.34 -23.75 -5.04
CA ASP A 37 1.37 -23.90 -4.00
C ASP A 37 1.90 -22.55 -3.47
N ILE A 38 1.68 -21.45 -4.20
CA ILE A 38 1.95 -20.08 -3.75
C ILE A 38 0.66 -19.41 -3.28
N ARG A 39 -0.43 -19.58 -4.04
CA ARG A 39 -1.72 -18.95 -3.77
C ARG A 39 -2.28 -19.31 -2.41
N ASP A 40 -2.33 -20.59 -2.07
CA ASP A 40 -3.00 -21.05 -0.85
C ASP A 40 -2.27 -20.53 0.41
N PRO A 41 -0.91 -20.57 0.50
CA PRO A 41 -0.18 -19.91 1.58
C PRO A 41 -0.40 -18.40 1.66
N VAL A 42 -0.46 -17.69 0.52
CA VAL A 42 -0.72 -16.24 0.53
C VAL A 42 -2.14 -15.92 1.03
N ILE A 43 -3.13 -16.73 0.65
CA ILE A 43 -4.50 -16.59 1.16
C ILE A 43 -4.57 -16.83 2.68
N ASP A 44 -3.83 -17.82 3.19
CA ASP A 44 -3.76 -18.09 4.63
C ASP A 44 -3.07 -16.93 5.37
N ALA A 45 -1.96 -16.43 4.82
CA ALA A 45 -1.20 -15.31 5.36
C ALA A 45 -2.00 -14.01 5.42
N LYS A 46 -2.98 -13.79 4.54
CA LYS A 46 -3.92 -12.66 4.65
C LYS A 46 -4.67 -12.65 5.99
N SER A 47 -4.95 -13.81 6.56
CA SER A 47 -5.62 -13.92 7.88
C SER A 47 -4.63 -13.76 9.04
N ASN A 48 -3.35 -14.00 8.81
CA ASN A 48 -2.29 -13.95 9.82
C ASN A 48 -1.01 -13.31 9.24
N PRO A 49 -1.05 -12.00 8.91
CA PRO A 49 0.08 -11.35 8.25
C PRO A 49 1.26 -11.20 9.22
N THR A 50 2.48 -11.17 8.66
CA THR A 50 3.71 -10.94 9.44
C THR A 50 3.69 -9.59 10.12
N VAL A 51 3.24 -8.55 9.40
CA VAL A 51 3.01 -7.22 9.95
C VAL A 51 1.76 -6.58 9.34
N THR A 52 1.04 -5.83 10.16
CA THR A 52 -0.13 -5.07 9.74
C THR A 52 -0.03 -3.65 10.30
N ARG A 53 -0.42 -2.68 9.48
CA ARG A 53 -0.84 -1.36 9.95
C ARG A 53 -2.26 -1.09 9.48
N SER A 54 -3.02 -0.38 10.30
CA SER A 54 -4.33 0.10 9.93
C SER A 54 -4.51 1.52 10.44
N VAL A 55 -5.18 2.34 9.65
CA VAL A 55 -5.42 3.74 9.96
C VAL A 55 -6.88 4.05 9.67
N LYS A 56 -7.48 4.86 10.55
CA LYS A 56 -8.86 5.27 10.40
C LYS A 56 -8.95 6.63 9.74
N PHE A 57 -9.98 6.84 8.92
CA PHE A 57 -10.21 8.12 8.25
C PHE A 57 -11.71 8.35 8.00
N GLY A 58 -12.09 9.61 7.83
CA GLY A 58 -13.42 9.98 7.37
C GLY A 58 -13.48 9.97 5.86
N MET A 59 -14.33 9.12 5.28
CA MET A 59 -14.57 9.12 3.83
C MET A 59 -15.24 10.42 3.41
N LEU A 60 -14.65 11.16 2.46
CA LEU A 60 -15.15 12.45 1.97
C LEU A 60 -15.43 13.44 3.10
N GLU A 61 -14.58 13.48 4.13
CA GLU A 61 -14.77 14.29 5.34
C GLU A 61 -14.97 15.77 5.02
N GLU A 62 -14.26 16.29 4.02
CA GLU A 62 -14.39 17.69 3.58
C GLU A 62 -15.78 18.03 3.01
N TYR A 63 -16.57 17.02 2.60
CA TYR A 63 -17.90 17.18 2.02
C TYR A 63 -19.04 16.87 3.01
N TRP A 64 -18.76 16.47 4.26
CA TRP A 64 -19.79 16.06 5.21
C TRP A 64 -20.86 17.12 5.50
N SER A 65 -20.53 18.40 5.41
CA SER A 65 -21.50 19.49 5.57
C SER A 65 -22.50 19.61 4.41
N SER A 66 -22.16 19.05 3.25
CA SER A 66 -22.96 19.10 2.03
C SER A 66 -23.78 17.83 1.81
N LEU A 67 -23.51 16.77 2.58
CA LEU A 67 -24.27 15.53 2.58
C LEU A 67 -25.62 15.68 3.31
N PRO A 68 -26.66 14.94 2.89
CA PRO A 68 -27.90 14.79 3.65
C PRO A 68 -27.66 14.39 5.12
N GLU A 69 -28.58 14.75 6.03
CA GLU A 69 -28.46 14.38 7.45
C GLU A 69 -28.53 12.87 7.70
N ASP A 70 -29.17 12.13 6.81
CA ASP A 70 -29.35 10.68 6.83
C ASP A 70 -28.33 9.91 5.98
N SER A 71 -27.35 10.60 5.38
CA SER A 71 -26.24 9.98 4.65
C SER A 71 -25.45 9.04 5.55
N VAL A 72 -25.19 7.81 5.07
CA VAL A 72 -24.36 6.82 5.77
C VAL A 72 -22.88 7.14 5.70
N VAL A 73 -22.46 7.99 4.74
CA VAL A 73 -21.06 8.44 4.60
C VAL A 73 -20.74 9.53 5.61
N ARG A 74 -21.72 10.35 5.97
CA ARG A 74 -21.53 11.45 6.92
C ARG A 74 -21.11 10.93 8.30
N ASN A 75 -19.98 11.41 8.80
CA ASN A 75 -19.34 10.94 10.04
C ASN A 75 -19.01 9.45 10.04
N SER A 76 -18.90 8.82 8.87
CA SER A 76 -18.47 7.42 8.78
C SER A 76 -16.96 7.32 9.01
N GLU A 77 -16.57 6.33 9.82
CA GLU A 77 -15.18 6.04 10.10
C GLU A 77 -14.77 4.78 9.32
N TRP A 78 -13.96 4.99 8.29
CA TRP A 78 -13.39 3.92 7.48
C TRP A 78 -12.05 3.51 8.06
N THR A 79 -11.65 2.28 7.81
CA THR A 79 -10.31 1.79 8.15
C THR A 79 -9.64 1.32 6.90
N TRP A 80 -8.50 1.92 6.58
CA TRP A 80 -7.56 1.41 5.59
C TRP A 80 -6.56 0.50 6.30
N ARG A 81 -6.33 -0.69 5.74
CA ARG A 81 -5.36 -1.64 6.26
C ARG A 81 -4.41 -2.10 5.17
N VAL A 82 -3.14 -2.20 5.57
CA VAL A 82 -2.07 -2.80 4.78
C VAL A 82 -1.51 -3.97 5.58
N ASN A 83 -1.57 -5.15 4.97
CA ASN A 83 -1.07 -6.40 5.51
C ASN A 83 0.13 -6.84 4.67
N ILE A 84 1.27 -7.06 5.30
CA ILE A 84 2.48 -7.52 4.64
C ILE A 84 2.89 -8.84 5.26
N SER A 85 3.07 -9.84 4.41
CA SER A 85 3.42 -11.19 4.80
C SER A 85 4.68 -11.64 4.09
N ASP A 86 5.55 -12.28 4.84
CA ASP A 86 6.66 -13.07 4.34
C ASP A 86 6.29 -14.55 4.52
N VAL A 87 6.10 -15.25 3.41
CA VAL A 87 5.48 -16.57 3.38
C VAL A 87 6.45 -17.57 2.79
N ALA A 88 6.84 -18.57 3.59
CA ALA A 88 7.57 -19.71 3.08
C ALA A 88 6.69 -20.49 2.09
N THR A 89 7.28 -20.86 0.95
CA THR A 89 6.60 -21.60 -0.11
C THR A 89 7.24 -22.97 -0.31
N PRO A 90 6.51 -23.96 -0.84
CA PRO A 90 7.10 -25.24 -1.19
C PRO A 90 8.23 -25.05 -2.20
N LYS A 91 9.31 -25.81 -2.04
CA LYS A 91 10.38 -25.83 -3.03
C LYS A 91 9.85 -26.43 -4.33
N VAL A 92 9.93 -25.65 -5.40
CA VAL A 92 9.59 -26.10 -6.75
C VAL A 92 10.84 -26.75 -7.33
N GLU A 93 10.73 -27.97 -7.88
CA GLU A 93 11.91 -28.74 -8.36
C GLU A 93 12.75 -27.98 -9.40
N ASP A 94 12.14 -27.01 -10.09
CA ASP A 94 12.77 -26.19 -11.11
C ASP A 94 13.39 -24.87 -10.58
N ASN A 95 13.28 -24.56 -9.27
CA ASN A 95 13.93 -23.41 -8.65
C ASN A 95 15.15 -23.83 -7.80
N ASP A 96 16.29 -23.18 -8.04
CA ASP A 96 17.54 -23.41 -7.29
C ASP A 96 17.52 -22.75 -5.89
N LEU A 97 16.36 -22.30 -5.42
CA LEU A 97 16.21 -21.61 -4.14
C LEU A 97 16.36 -22.62 -3.00
N ALA A 98 17.15 -22.26 -2.00
CA ALA A 98 17.37 -23.09 -0.82
C ALA A 98 16.22 -22.96 0.18
N ASP A 99 15.67 -21.75 0.27
CA ASP A 99 14.59 -21.38 1.17
C ASP A 99 13.59 -20.49 0.42
N PRO A 100 12.66 -21.07 -0.37
CA PRO A 100 11.80 -20.30 -1.26
C PRO A 100 10.71 -19.56 -0.50
N HIS A 101 10.67 -18.25 -0.64
CA HIS A 101 9.73 -17.34 0.01
C HIS A 101 9.00 -16.45 -1.00
N VAL A 102 7.86 -15.93 -0.57
CA VAL A 102 7.13 -14.87 -1.28
C VAL A 102 6.77 -13.75 -0.32
N VAL A 103 6.81 -12.51 -0.81
CA VAL A 103 6.33 -11.34 -0.08
C VAL A 103 4.99 -10.96 -0.65
N SER A 104 3.96 -10.88 0.20
CA SER A 104 2.62 -10.45 -0.20
C SER A 104 2.23 -9.19 0.56
N THR A 105 1.88 -8.15 -0.18
CA THR A 105 1.23 -6.95 0.35
C THR A 105 -0.23 -6.94 -0.08
N THR A 106 -1.15 -6.89 0.87
CA THR A 106 -2.59 -6.82 0.63
C THR A 106 -3.16 -5.54 1.22
N TYR A 107 -3.99 -4.86 0.44
CA TYR A 107 -4.69 -3.64 0.85
C TYR A 107 -6.18 -3.93 0.97
N ASP A 108 -6.79 -3.52 2.08
CA ASP A 108 -8.23 -3.63 2.29
C ASP A 108 -8.82 -2.38 2.95
N PHE A 109 -10.13 -2.20 2.76
CA PHE A 109 -10.92 -1.26 3.54
C PHE A 109 -11.96 -2.02 4.36
N THR A 110 -12.25 -1.48 5.55
CA THR A 110 -13.49 -1.79 6.26
C THR A 110 -14.25 -0.51 6.55
N TRP A 111 -15.57 -0.58 6.48
CA TRP A 111 -16.47 0.56 6.70
C TRP A 111 -17.61 0.18 7.66
N PRO A 112 -18.32 1.16 8.24
CA PRO A 112 -19.27 0.88 9.32
C PRO A 112 -20.66 0.41 8.85
N TYR A 113 -21.07 0.75 7.63
CA TYR A 113 -22.44 0.51 7.14
C TYR A 113 -22.46 -0.12 5.75
N GLY A 114 -23.35 -1.09 5.54
CA GLY A 114 -23.45 -1.84 4.28
C GLY A 114 -22.45 -2.97 4.18
N ASP A 115 -22.80 -4.01 3.41
CA ASP A 115 -21.86 -5.11 3.11
C ASP A 115 -21.03 -4.80 1.87
N ASP A 116 -21.62 -4.09 0.89
CA ASP A 116 -20.95 -3.70 -0.35
C ASP A 116 -20.58 -2.21 -0.40
N LEU A 117 -19.63 -1.89 -1.28
CA LEU A 117 -19.10 -0.54 -1.43
C LEU A 117 -20.17 0.48 -1.88
N SER A 118 -21.17 0.07 -2.67
CA SER A 118 -22.22 0.99 -3.13
C SER A 118 -23.11 1.39 -1.96
N GLU A 119 -23.51 0.44 -1.11
CA GLU A 119 -24.23 0.69 0.14
C GLU A 119 -23.43 1.59 1.08
N ALA A 120 -22.11 1.37 1.21
CA ALA A 120 -21.21 2.18 2.02
C ALA A 120 -21.08 3.63 1.52
N LEU A 121 -21.50 3.91 0.30
CA LEU A 121 -21.43 5.21 -0.39
C LEU A 121 -22.83 5.74 -0.75
N ASP A 122 -23.82 5.58 0.13
CA ASP A 122 -25.20 6.07 -0.07
C ASP A 122 -25.89 5.55 -1.34
N GLY A 123 -25.58 4.33 -1.76
CA GLY A 123 -26.11 3.76 -3.00
C GLY A 123 -25.58 4.47 -4.25
N ALA A 124 -24.37 5.05 -4.17
CA ALA A 124 -23.71 5.66 -5.30
C ALA A 124 -23.68 4.69 -6.50
N ASN A 125 -23.90 5.25 -7.68
CA ASN A 125 -24.03 4.53 -8.94
C ASN A 125 -23.00 4.97 -9.99
N SER A 126 -21.98 5.71 -9.55
CA SER A 126 -20.87 6.17 -10.38
C SER A 126 -19.67 5.22 -10.28
N SER A 127 -18.58 5.56 -10.97
CA SER A 127 -17.30 4.86 -10.78
C SER A 127 -16.67 5.26 -9.44
N PHE A 128 -16.10 4.28 -8.75
CA PHE A 128 -15.14 4.46 -7.67
C PHE A 128 -13.73 4.22 -8.25
N CYS A 129 -12.95 5.28 -8.36
CA CYS A 129 -11.61 5.19 -8.94
C CYS A 129 -10.56 5.04 -7.85
N MET A 130 -9.60 4.15 -8.04
CA MET A 130 -8.50 3.93 -7.11
C MET A 130 -7.16 3.89 -7.84
N SER A 131 -6.11 4.23 -7.11
CA SER A 131 -4.74 3.97 -7.50
C SER A 131 -3.86 3.75 -6.28
N VAL A 132 -2.91 2.84 -6.43
CA VAL A 132 -1.86 2.58 -5.46
C VAL A 132 -0.52 2.80 -6.16
N VAL A 133 0.42 3.41 -5.45
CA VAL A 133 1.81 3.45 -5.91
C VAL A 133 2.45 2.09 -5.59
N GLU A 134 2.74 1.31 -6.64
CA GLU A 134 3.21 -0.07 -6.54
C GLU A 134 4.71 -0.11 -6.21
N SER A 135 5.51 0.53 -7.06
CA SER A 135 6.95 0.67 -6.90
C SER A 135 7.29 2.11 -6.53
N LEU A 136 7.96 2.25 -5.39
CA LEU A 136 8.32 3.53 -4.83
C LEU A 136 9.53 3.36 -3.92
N ASP A 137 10.69 3.77 -4.41
CA ASP A 137 11.88 3.93 -3.57
C ASP A 137 12.12 5.42 -3.35
N LEU A 138 11.95 5.87 -2.10
CA LEU A 138 12.05 7.27 -1.72
C LEU A 138 13.35 7.54 -0.95
N PRO A 139 13.85 8.78 -1.00
CA PRO A 139 14.90 9.20 -0.09
C PRO A 139 14.51 8.94 1.37
N VAL A 140 15.47 8.47 2.17
CA VAL A 140 15.30 8.22 3.60
C VAL A 140 14.80 9.45 4.33
N SER A 141 15.24 10.64 3.92
CA SER A 141 14.79 11.92 4.49
C SER A 141 13.29 12.15 4.32
N VAL A 142 12.72 11.72 3.19
CA VAL A 142 11.28 11.79 2.90
C VAL A 142 10.52 10.76 3.73
N LEU A 143 11.00 9.51 3.79
CA LEU A 143 10.37 8.46 4.59
C LEU A 143 10.38 8.78 6.10
N ASN A 144 11.51 9.30 6.60
CA ASN A 144 11.67 9.70 7.99
C ASN A 144 10.82 10.92 8.37
N GLY A 145 10.26 11.64 7.39
CA GLY A 145 9.26 12.68 7.63
C GLY A 145 7.93 12.12 8.16
N TYR A 146 7.61 10.86 7.89
CA TYR A 146 6.44 10.16 8.43
C TYR A 146 6.83 9.29 9.61
N THR A 147 6.37 9.67 10.80
CA THR A 147 6.79 9.14 12.10
C THR A 147 5.69 8.33 12.79
N GLU A 148 5.95 7.80 13.99
CA GLU A 148 4.91 7.14 14.79
C GLU A 148 3.80 8.09 15.23
N ASP A 149 4.09 9.39 15.37
CA ASP A 149 3.06 10.40 15.69
C ASP A 149 2.05 10.55 14.54
N ASP A 150 2.46 10.23 13.31
CA ASP A 150 1.65 10.27 12.10
C ASP A 150 0.91 8.95 11.84
N ALA A 151 1.24 7.87 12.56
CA ALA A 151 0.75 6.52 12.30
C ALA A 151 -0.78 6.34 12.38
N ASN A 152 -1.45 7.24 13.10
CA ASN A 152 -2.92 7.26 13.20
C ASN A 152 -3.58 8.26 12.24
N SER A 153 -2.83 8.75 11.24
CA SER A 153 -3.28 9.70 10.23
C SER A 153 -3.01 9.16 8.83
N THR A 154 -3.95 9.37 7.92
CA THR A 154 -3.75 9.10 6.49
C THR A 154 -3.06 10.26 5.76
N SER A 155 -2.66 11.32 6.46
CA SER A 155 -2.07 12.48 5.81
C SER A 155 -0.75 12.13 5.12
N CYS A 156 -0.62 12.55 3.87
CA CYS A 156 0.65 12.49 3.13
C CYS A 156 1.58 13.67 3.41
N VAL A 157 1.09 14.71 4.10
CA VAL A 157 1.86 15.96 4.33
C VAL A 157 3.18 15.73 5.06
N PRO A 158 3.28 14.86 6.09
CA PRO A 158 4.55 14.66 6.81
C PRO A 158 5.70 14.18 5.92
N ALA A 159 5.42 13.31 4.95
CA ALA A 159 6.43 12.82 4.01
C ALA A 159 6.54 13.72 2.76
N LEU A 160 5.42 14.04 2.12
CA LEU A 160 5.44 14.65 0.78
C LEU A 160 5.46 16.19 0.80
N GLY A 161 5.07 16.80 1.93
CA GLY A 161 4.88 18.24 2.05
C GLY A 161 3.52 18.73 1.50
N GLN A 162 3.02 19.83 2.08
CA GLN A 162 1.70 20.39 1.79
C GLN A 162 1.52 20.74 0.29
N ASP A 163 2.53 21.36 -0.32
CA ASP A 163 2.45 21.83 -1.70
C ASP A 163 2.40 20.67 -2.69
N CYS A 164 3.14 19.60 -2.44
CA CYS A 164 3.08 18.39 -3.25
C CYS A 164 1.71 17.72 -3.14
N VAL A 165 1.18 17.53 -1.92
CA VAL A 165 -0.15 16.94 -1.71
C VAL A 165 -1.23 17.75 -2.44
N ALA A 166 -1.21 19.08 -2.33
CA ALA A 166 -2.15 19.94 -3.03
C ALA A 166 -2.02 19.82 -4.57
N ALA A 167 -0.79 19.75 -5.09
CA ALA A 167 -0.56 19.56 -6.52
C ALA A 167 -1.06 18.20 -7.03
N ILE A 168 -0.87 17.12 -6.25
CA ILE A 168 -1.41 15.79 -6.57
C ILE A 168 -2.93 15.83 -6.63
N LEU A 169 -3.59 16.36 -5.60
CA LEU A 169 -5.06 16.45 -5.56
C LEU A 169 -5.63 17.31 -6.69
N GLN A 170 -4.91 18.35 -7.14
CA GLN A 170 -5.36 19.25 -8.19
C GLN A 170 -5.08 18.76 -9.62
N ARG A 171 -3.91 18.15 -9.86
CA ARG A 171 -3.40 17.84 -11.22
C ARG A 171 -3.05 16.36 -11.40
N GLY A 172 -2.68 15.70 -10.31
CA GLY A 172 -2.31 14.28 -10.26
C GLY A 172 -3.50 13.35 -9.99
N ALA A 173 -4.72 13.89 -9.84
CA ALA A 173 -5.88 13.11 -9.46
C ALA A 173 -6.38 12.19 -10.58
N ILE A 174 -6.70 10.95 -10.22
CA ILE A 174 -7.50 10.07 -11.09
C ILE A 174 -8.94 10.58 -11.03
N SER A 175 -9.55 10.68 -12.20
CA SER A 175 -10.90 11.24 -12.33
C SER A 175 -11.88 10.16 -12.79
N ALA A 176 -13.04 10.09 -12.13
CA ALA A 176 -14.19 9.40 -12.68
C ALA A 176 -14.67 10.17 -13.92
N ALA A 177 -14.75 9.52 -15.08
CA ALA A 177 -15.34 10.17 -16.25
C ALA A 177 -16.81 10.46 -15.96
N GLY A 178 -17.26 11.71 -16.13
CA GLY A 178 -18.59 12.20 -15.72
C GLY A 178 -19.81 11.55 -16.42
N ASN A 179 -19.60 10.45 -17.15
CA ASN A 179 -20.60 9.72 -17.91
C ASN A 179 -20.29 8.21 -18.05
N GLY A 180 -19.37 7.62 -17.26
CA GLY A 180 -19.05 6.21 -17.44
C GLY A 180 -18.23 5.54 -16.35
N SER A 181 -18.29 4.20 -16.39
CA SER A 181 -17.62 3.18 -15.57
C SER A 181 -16.08 3.19 -15.62
N TYR A 182 -15.45 4.25 -16.12
CA TYR A 182 -14.02 4.30 -16.43
C TYR A 182 -13.31 5.43 -15.69
N CYS A 183 -12.12 5.10 -15.19
CA CYS A 183 -11.23 6.03 -14.51
C CYS A 183 -10.19 6.56 -15.49
N SER A 184 -9.96 7.87 -15.46
CA SER A 184 -8.94 8.52 -16.27
C SER A 184 -7.65 8.62 -15.47
N SER A 185 -6.53 8.23 -16.08
CA SER A 185 -5.21 8.44 -15.51
C SER A 185 -4.97 9.92 -15.19
N PRO A 186 -4.06 10.22 -14.24
CA PRO A 186 -3.66 11.59 -13.95
C PRO A 186 -3.22 12.34 -15.20
N ALA A 187 -3.50 13.65 -15.26
CA ALA A 187 -3.02 14.49 -16.35
C ALA A 187 -1.49 14.60 -16.38
N GLU A 188 -0.86 14.44 -15.21
CA GLU A 188 0.59 14.51 -15.04
C GLU A 188 1.04 13.48 -13.99
N PRO A 189 2.12 12.71 -14.27
CA PRO A 189 2.75 11.86 -13.28
C PRO A 189 3.19 12.65 -12.04
N TRP A 190 3.03 12.08 -10.84
CA TRP A 190 3.26 12.84 -9.60
C TRP A 190 4.73 13.24 -9.42
N ASN A 191 5.66 12.40 -9.87
CA ASN A 191 7.10 12.69 -9.85
C ASN A 191 7.52 13.82 -10.81
N LEU A 192 6.66 14.21 -11.75
CA LEU A 192 6.90 15.34 -12.66
C LEU A 192 6.28 16.65 -12.15
N LEU A 193 5.44 16.60 -11.11
CA LEU A 193 4.88 17.79 -10.50
C LEU A 193 5.99 18.59 -9.83
N SER A 194 6.16 19.86 -10.23
CA SER A 194 7.22 20.72 -9.69
C SER A 194 7.17 20.88 -8.17
N ALA A 195 5.97 20.84 -7.58
CA ALA A 195 5.76 20.92 -6.14
C ALA A 195 6.18 19.63 -5.40
N CYS A 196 6.33 18.51 -6.11
CA CYS A 196 6.74 17.21 -5.57
C CYS A 196 8.21 16.91 -5.87
N LYS A 197 8.98 17.86 -6.39
CA LYS A 197 10.37 17.62 -6.78
C LYS A 197 11.22 17.13 -5.60
N ASP A 198 11.08 17.75 -4.43
CA ASP A 198 11.91 17.45 -3.27
C ASP A 198 11.46 16.17 -2.52
N SER A 199 10.29 15.62 -2.86
CA SER A 199 9.76 14.41 -2.24
C SER A 199 9.73 13.21 -3.19
N LEU A 200 9.17 13.37 -4.39
CA LEU A 200 9.01 12.32 -5.40
C LEU A 200 9.98 12.46 -6.58
N GLY A 201 10.65 13.61 -6.73
CA GLY A 201 11.49 13.89 -7.92
C GLY A 201 12.75 13.05 -7.99
N ASP A 202 13.26 12.61 -6.84
CA ASP A 202 14.45 11.75 -6.71
C ASP A 202 14.09 10.27 -6.50
N ALA A 203 12.82 9.89 -6.73
CA ALA A 203 12.42 8.49 -6.62
C ALA A 203 13.13 7.64 -7.68
N ALA A 204 13.87 6.60 -7.25
CA ALA A 204 14.64 5.73 -8.13
C ALA A 204 13.75 4.74 -8.92
N ASP A 205 12.59 4.41 -8.36
CA ASP A 205 11.55 3.59 -8.98
C ASP A 205 10.20 4.25 -8.77
N TRP A 206 9.38 4.27 -9.84
CA TRP A 206 8.05 4.86 -9.83
C TRP A 206 7.09 4.06 -10.72
N GLY A 207 6.14 3.39 -10.07
CA GLY A 207 5.06 2.65 -10.70
C GLY A 207 3.75 3.01 -10.02
N MET A 208 2.77 3.42 -10.79
CA MET A 208 1.42 3.69 -10.30
C MET A 208 0.44 2.84 -11.09
N ASP A 209 -0.34 2.04 -10.39
CA ASP A 209 -1.42 1.25 -10.97
C ASP A 209 -2.75 1.83 -10.51
N GLY A 210 -3.71 1.87 -11.43
CA GLY A 210 -5.02 2.46 -11.20
C GLY A 210 -6.13 1.61 -11.79
N THR A 211 -7.25 1.53 -11.08
CA THR A 211 -8.44 0.83 -11.53
C THR A 211 -9.71 1.62 -11.28
N GLY A 212 -10.76 1.23 -11.99
CA GLY A 212 -12.12 1.67 -11.73
C GLY A 212 -12.99 0.53 -11.26
N TYR A 213 -13.77 0.79 -10.21
CA TYR A 213 -14.82 -0.08 -9.74
C TYR A 213 -16.18 0.53 -10.04
N ALA A 214 -17.00 -0.17 -10.82
CA ALA A 214 -18.34 0.30 -11.15
C ALA A 214 -19.28 0.07 -9.96
N LEU A 215 -19.89 1.13 -9.42
CA LEU A 215 -20.90 1.01 -8.36
C LEU A 215 -22.29 0.70 -8.95
N GLY A 216 -23.23 0.29 -8.08
CA GLY A 216 -24.52 -0.29 -8.47
C GLY A 216 -25.32 0.56 -9.46
N GLY A 217 -25.88 -0.07 -10.50
CA GLY A 217 -26.71 0.60 -11.51
C GLY A 217 -26.01 0.92 -12.83
N LEU A 218 -24.69 0.85 -12.89
CA LEU A 218 -23.96 0.66 -14.16
C LEU A 218 -24.14 -0.80 -14.60
N ASP A 219 -24.25 -1.04 -15.92
CA ASP A 219 -24.55 -2.36 -16.50
C ASP A 219 -23.44 -3.38 -16.15
N ALA A 220 -23.55 -3.98 -14.96
CA ALA A 220 -22.62 -4.92 -14.37
C ALA A 220 -22.65 -6.30 -15.07
N SER A 221 -23.22 -6.39 -16.28
CA SER A 221 -23.70 -7.64 -16.84
C SER A 221 -22.66 -8.47 -17.62
N SER A 222 -21.35 -8.17 -17.58
CA SER A 222 -20.41 -8.96 -18.40
C SER A 222 -18.96 -9.19 -17.93
N ASN A 223 -18.45 -8.54 -16.87
CA ASN A 223 -17.06 -8.75 -16.43
C ASN A 223 -16.97 -9.14 -14.95
N GLU A 224 -15.94 -9.89 -14.54
CA GLU A 224 -15.74 -10.37 -13.15
C GLU A 224 -15.66 -9.25 -12.09
N THR A 225 -15.43 -8.01 -12.53
CA THR A 225 -15.55 -6.76 -11.75
C THR A 225 -16.99 -6.40 -11.34
N SER A 226 -17.98 -7.19 -11.77
CA SER A 226 -19.41 -7.07 -11.44
C SER A 226 -19.81 -7.59 -10.06
N ARG A 227 -18.91 -8.27 -9.35
CA ARG A 227 -19.19 -8.71 -7.98
C ARG A 227 -19.07 -7.53 -7.02
N PRO A 228 -20.03 -7.33 -6.10
CA PRO A 228 -19.94 -6.29 -5.07
C PRO A 228 -18.62 -6.42 -4.33
N TRP A 229 -17.82 -5.35 -4.28
CA TRP A 229 -16.66 -5.28 -3.41
C TRP A 229 -17.19 -5.19 -1.99
N THR A 230 -16.93 -6.25 -1.23
CA THR A 230 -17.46 -6.45 0.12
C THR A 230 -16.50 -5.97 1.18
N ASN A 231 -17.07 -5.60 2.33
CA ASN A 231 -16.37 -5.06 3.47
C ASN A 231 -15.23 -5.99 3.94
N GLY A 232 -14.03 -5.43 4.14
CA GLY A 232 -12.85 -6.18 4.59
C GLY A 232 -12.24 -7.11 3.54
N LYS A 233 -12.78 -7.15 2.32
CA LYS A 233 -12.10 -7.82 1.21
C LYS A 233 -10.98 -6.95 0.68
N GLY A 234 -9.85 -7.59 0.39
CA GLY A 234 -8.69 -6.92 -0.20
C GLY A 234 -8.98 -6.50 -1.63
N PHE A 235 -8.63 -5.27 -1.95
CA PHE A 235 -8.87 -4.65 -3.26
C PHE A 235 -7.62 -4.61 -4.13
N LYS A 236 -6.44 -4.71 -3.53
CA LYS A 236 -5.15 -4.74 -4.24
C LYS A 236 -4.23 -5.76 -3.58
N TYR A 237 -3.50 -6.48 -4.42
CA TYR A 237 -2.53 -7.50 -4.03
C TYR A 237 -1.24 -7.27 -4.82
N ASP A 238 -0.11 -7.14 -4.12
CA ASP A 238 1.23 -7.11 -4.70
C ASP A 238 2.00 -8.32 -4.17
N ILE A 239 2.50 -9.18 -5.06
CA ILE A 239 3.10 -10.46 -4.69
C ILE A 239 4.43 -10.62 -5.41
N LEU A 240 5.51 -10.56 -4.64
CA LEU A 240 6.88 -10.76 -5.12
C LEU A 240 7.27 -12.23 -4.91
N ARG A 241 7.62 -12.89 -6.01
CA ARG A 241 7.90 -14.33 -6.06
C ARG A 241 9.39 -14.65 -6.02
N ASP A 242 9.66 -15.93 -5.78
CA ASP A 242 10.96 -16.56 -6.00
C ASP A 242 12.10 -15.94 -5.19
N LEU A 243 11.79 -15.59 -3.93
CA LEU A 243 12.74 -15.02 -2.98
C LEU A 243 13.50 -16.13 -2.26
N ASN A 244 14.77 -15.90 -1.94
CA ASN A 244 15.59 -16.85 -1.19
C ASN A 244 15.79 -16.37 0.24
N GLY A 245 15.09 -16.98 1.19
CA GLY A 245 15.15 -16.68 2.60
C GLY A 245 14.01 -15.78 3.10
N SER A 246 13.74 -15.90 4.39
CA SER A 246 12.84 -15.01 5.12
C SER A 246 13.41 -13.59 5.28
N LEU A 247 12.53 -12.60 5.44
CA LEU A 247 12.85 -11.20 5.68
C LEU A 247 13.82 -10.65 4.62
N SER A 248 13.53 -10.97 3.35
CA SER A 248 14.29 -10.50 2.20
C SER A 248 14.34 -8.96 2.14
N ASP A 249 15.25 -8.42 1.33
CA ASP A 249 15.28 -6.99 1.02
C ASP A 249 13.90 -6.53 0.52
N ASP A 250 13.21 -7.31 -0.32
CA ASP A 250 11.85 -7.01 -0.78
C ASP A 250 10.80 -6.94 0.35
N TYR A 251 10.92 -7.80 1.36
CA TYR A 251 10.05 -7.73 2.54
C TYR A 251 10.29 -6.44 3.31
N LEU A 252 11.57 -6.11 3.55
CA LEU A 252 11.94 -4.89 4.25
C LEU A 252 11.46 -3.66 3.47
N LEU A 253 11.62 -3.65 2.15
CA LEU A 253 11.18 -2.56 1.27
C LEU A 253 9.67 -2.38 1.37
N ALA A 254 8.91 -3.47 1.27
CA ALA A 254 7.46 -3.44 1.41
C ALA A 254 7.03 -2.87 2.76
N VAL A 255 7.74 -3.20 3.85
CA VAL A 255 7.43 -2.76 5.21
C VAL A 255 7.84 -1.30 5.49
N ASN A 256 8.94 -0.85 4.88
CA ASN A 256 9.53 0.45 5.13
C ASN A 256 9.04 1.55 4.18
N LYS A 257 8.51 1.19 3.01
CA LYS A 257 8.02 2.15 2.01
C LYS A 257 6.84 2.98 2.51
N LEU A 258 6.63 4.11 1.86
CA LEU A 258 5.41 4.89 2.00
C LEU A 258 4.34 4.27 1.10
N HIS A 259 3.32 3.65 1.66
CA HIS A 259 2.16 3.23 0.89
C HIS A 259 1.34 4.47 0.59
N ILE A 260 1.11 4.75 -0.69
CA ILE A 260 0.28 5.88 -1.13
C ILE A 260 -0.92 5.32 -1.89
N LEU A 261 -2.10 5.67 -1.41
CA LEU A 261 -3.40 5.31 -1.98
C LEU A 261 -4.12 6.59 -2.36
N MET A 262 -4.59 6.65 -3.59
CA MET A 262 -5.50 7.69 -4.04
C MET A 262 -6.81 7.05 -4.45
N PHE A 263 -7.92 7.65 -4.06
CA PHE A 263 -9.19 7.29 -4.66
C PHE A 263 -10.01 8.53 -4.97
N ASN A 264 -10.99 8.37 -5.86
CA ASN A 264 -11.91 9.42 -6.23
C ASN A 264 -13.30 8.81 -6.34
N ALA A 265 -14.21 9.36 -5.54
CA ALA A 265 -15.58 8.92 -5.45
C ALA A 265 -16.51 10.12 -5.62
N GLN A 266 -17.67 9.87 -6.20
CA GLN A 266 -18.76 10.82 -6.33
C GLN A 266 -20.01 10.20 -5.73
N ILE A 267 -20.65 10.94 -4.82
CA ILE A 267 -21.86 10.52 -4.13
C ILE A 267 -23.01 11.42 -4.57
N PRO A 268 -24.19 10.86 -4.90
CA PRO A 268 -25.34 11.67 -5.23
C PRO A 268 -25.73 12.56 -4.04
N THR A 269 -25.90 13.85 -4.28
CA THR A 269 -26.69 14.68 -3.37
C THR A 269 -28.16 14.30 -3.63
N GLY A 270 -29.01 14.25 -2.60
CA GLY A 270 -30.39 13.75 -2.68
C GLY A 270 -31.30 14.42 -3.75
N ASN A 271 -30.80 15.39 -4.51
CA ASN A 271 -31.41 16.05 -5.65
C ASN A 271 -31.25 15.29 -6.99
N GLY A 272 -30.62 14.11 -7.00
CA GLY A 272 -30.66 13.12 -8.11
C GLY A 272 -29.83 13.45 -9.36
N ASN A 273 -29.37 14.69 -9.53
CA ASN A 273 -28.53 15.13 -10.67
C ASN A 273 -27.25 15.86 -10.25
N GLU A 274 -27.00 15.97 -8.96
CA GLU A 274 -25.83 16.64 -8.40
C GLU A 274 -25.04 15.62 -7.61
N TYR A 275 -23.72 15.69 -7.75
CA TYR A 275 -22.79 14.79 -7.09
C TYR A 275 -21.79 15.62 -6.30
N ILE A 276 -21.39 15.11 -5.14
CA ILE A 276 -20.30 15.66 -4.33
C ILE A 276 -19.22 14.61 -4.14
N GLY A 277 -18.02 15.09 -3.86
CA GLY A 277 -16.84 14.25 -3.72
C GLY A 277 -15.71 14.76 -4.56
N GLY A 278 -14.61 14.03 -4.53
CA GLY A 278 -13.36 14.44 -5.14
C GLY A 278 -12.27 13.41 -4.89
N PRO A 279 -11.06 13.69 -5.37
CA PRO A 279 -9.90 12.88 -5.05
C PRO A 279 -9.53 13.02 -3.57
N GLU A 280 -9.22 11.90 -2.93
CA GLU A 280 -8.61 11.82 -1.61
C GLU A 280 -7.26 11.09 -1.73
N LEU A 281 -6.24 11.58 -1.02
CA LEU A 281 -4.88 11.05 -1.03
C LEU A 281 -4.50 10.61 0.39
N HIS A 282 -4.16 9.33 0.53
CA HIS A 282 -3.88 8.68 1.79
C HIS A 282 -2.48 8.09 1.77
N CYS A 283 -1.72 8.33 2.85
CA CYS A 283 -0.41 7.75 3.07
C CYS A 283 -0.36 6.96 4.36
N MET A 284 0.45 5.91 4.36
CA MET A 284 0.73 5.10 5.55
C MET A 284 2.11 4.46 5.42
N ARG A 285 2.88 4.49 6.51
CA ARG A 285 4.05 3.62 6.68
C ARG A 285 3.70 2.51 7.66
N VAL A 286 3.92 1.27 7.24
CA VAL A 286 3.70 0.10 8.11
C VAL A 286 4.74 0.10 9.23
N ASN A 287 6.02 0.25 8.87
CA ASN A 287 7.10 0.52 9.80
C ASN A 287 7.53 1.99 9.74
N THR A 288 7.32 2.70 10.85
CA THR A 288 7.68 4.12 11.07
C THR A 288 9.01 4.29 11.76
N THR A 289 9.76 3.19 11.99
CA THR A 289 11.10 3.27 12.55
C THR A 289 11.97 4.13 11.65
N GLN A 290 12.72 5.04 12.27
CA GLN A 290 13.64 5.91 11.57
C GLN A 290 14.71 5.06 10.87
N LEU A 291 14.87 5.27 9.57
CA LEU A 291 15.90 4.63 8.76
C LEU A 291 17.20 5.43 8.86
N GLU A 292 18.35 4.76 8.77
CA GLU A 292 19.66 5.42 8.75
C GLU A 292 19.87 6.16 7.42
N GLU A 293 20.53 7.32 7.45
CA GLU A 293 20.92 8.02 6.22
C GLU A 293 22.23 7.41 5.68
N ARG A 294 22.14 6.19 5.16
CA ARG A 294 23.25 5.52 4.48
C ARG A 294 23.09 5.65 2.97
N ASP A 295 23.91 6.52 2.39
CA ASP A 295 24.15 6.62 0.95
C ASP A 295 25.23 5.59 0.57
N ALA A 296 24.80 4.44 0.07
CA ALA A 296 25.68 3.28 -0.16
C ALA A 296 26.48 3.38 -1.46
N ASP A 297 25.97 4.10 -2.47
CA ASP A 297 26.62 4.25 -3.77
C ASP A 297 27.34 5.60 -3.96
N GLY A 298 27.12 6.54 -3.05
CA GLY A 298 27.79 7.83 -2.96
C GLY A 298 27.24 8.88 -3.92
N ASP A 299 25.98 8.75 -4.36
CA ASP A 299 25.33 9.69 -5.27
C ASP A 299 24.83 10.99 -4.60
N GLY A 300 24.84 11.01 -3.26
CA GLY A 300 24.43 12.14 -2.42
C GLY A 300 23.02 12.01 -1.83
N VAL A 301 22.29 10.92 -2.13
CA VAL A 301 20.93 10.67 -1.64
C VAL A 301 20.83 9.26 -1.07
N ALA A 302 20.59 9.14 0.23
CA ALA A 302 20.34 7.84 0.84
C ALA A 302 18.93 7.34 0.48
N MET A 303 18.83 6.28 -0.31
CA MET A 303 17.56 5.64 -0.67
C MET A 303 17.11 4.59 0.35
N ALA A 304 15.82 4.22 0.36
CA ALA A 304 15.30 3.24 1.29
C ALA A 304 15.91 1.85 1.04
N SER A 305 16.00 1.45 -0.23
CA SER A 305 16.57 0.17 -0.67
C SER A 305 18.05 -0.01 -0.28
N GLU A 306 18.80 1.09 -0.08
CA GLU A 306 20.20 1.05 0.31
C GLU A 306 20.43 0.67 1.78
N ASN A 307 19.46 0.97 2.64
CA ASN A 307 19.54 0.66 4.07
C ASN A 307 19.34 -0.82 4.38
N GLU A 308 18.57 -1.49 3.54
CA GLU A 308 18.09 -2.87 3.76
C GLU A 308 19.23 -3.87 3.57
N ARG A 309 20.12 -3.61 2.61
CA ARG A 309 21.37 -4.36 2.40
C ARG A 309 22.28 -4.41 3.62
N SER A 310 22.15 -3.48 4.57
CA SER A 310 22.92 -3.50 5.82
C SER A 310 22.26 -4.33 6.92
N LEU A 311 20.93 -4.33 6.99
CA LEU A 311 20.16 -5.04 8.01
C LEU A 311 20.19 -6.56 7.82
N GLY A 312 20.28 -7.04 6.57
CA GLY A 312 20.52 -8.45 6.25
C GLY A 312 21.82 -9.03 6.84
N THR A 313 22.78 -8.18 7.23
CA THR A 313 23.99 -8.60 7.97
C THR A 313 23.91 -8.41 9.49
N SER A 314 22.88 -7.72 10.00
CA SER A 314 22.74 -7.29 11.40
C SER A 314 21.64 -8.05 12.16
N LEU A 315 20.58 -8.50 11.49
CA LEU A 315 19.43 -9.17 12.12
C LEU A 315 19.73 -10.58 12.67
N SER A 316 20.92 -11.14 12.43
CA SER A 316 21.42 -12.30 13.18
C SER A 316 21.81 -11.97 14.64
N GLY A 317 21.74 -10.71 15.07
CA GLY A 317 22.34 -10.23 16.33
C GLY A 317 21.39 -9.71 17.42
N THR A 318 20.11 -9.46 17.15
CA THR A 318 19.22 -8.82 18.14
C THR A 318 17.92 -9.58 18.32
N THR A 319 17.81 -10.26 19.45
CA THR A 319 16.59 -10.89 19.96
C THR A 319 15.45 -9.87 20.05
N LEU A 320 14.49 -9.95 19.13
CA LEU A 320 13.15 -9.38 19.27
C LEU A 320 12.52 -9.95 20.54
N SER A 321 12.37 -9.12 21.57
CA SER A 321 11.64 -9.47 22.78
C SER A 321 10.15 -9.47 22.47
N PHE A 322 9.62 -10.61 22.06
CA PHE A 322 8.18 -10.86 22.06
C PHE A 322 7.66 -10.79 23.49
N SER A 323 6.90 -9.73 23.80
CA SER A 323 6.11 -9.68 25.03
C SER A 323 4.88 -10.58 24.86
N ILE A 324 5.06 -11.89 25.03
CA ILE A 324 3.94 -12.83 25.17
C ILE A 324 3.40 -12.66 26.59
N GLY A 325 2.28 -11.95 26.71
CA GLY A 325 1.50 -11.91 27.94
C GLY A 325 0.87 -13.27 28.23
N PHE A 326 1.59 -14.14 28.95
CA PHE A 326 1.01 -15.34 29.54
C PHE A 326 0.17 -14.96 30.77
N ALA A 327 -1.15 -14.90 30.60
CA ALA A 327 -2.09 -14.91 31.72
C ALA A 327 -2.13 -16.32 32.33
N ILE A 328 -1.40 -16.54 33.42
CA ILE A 328 -1.50 -17.76 34.23
C ILE A 328 -2.80 -17.68 35.05
N VAL A 329 -3.85 -18.34 34.55
CA VAL A 329 -5.06 -18.62 35.34
C VAL A 329 -4.73 -19.75 36.32
N THR A 330 -4.56 -19.41 37.59
CA THR A 330 -4.33 -20.39 38.66
C THR A 330 -5.68 -20.89 39.18
N PHE A 331 -6.06 -22.13 38.86
CA PHE A 331 -7.19 -22.80 39.51
C PHE A 331 -6.77 -23.32 40.89
N ALA A 332 -7.33 -22.73 41.94
CA ALA A 332 -7.24 -23.26 43.30
C ALA A 332 -8.20 -24.46 43.45
N VAL A 333 -7.66 -25.65 43.61
CA VAL A 333 -8.40 -26.84 44.04
C VAL A 333 -8.44 -26.85 45.57
N LEU A 334 -9.58 -26.47 46.15
CA LEU A 334 -9.85 -26.66 47.56
C LEU A 334 -10.26 -28.13 47.79
N LYS A 335 -9.40 -28.92 48.43
CA LYS A 335 -9.75 -30.26 48.92
C LYS A 335 -10.13 -30.14 50.40
N VAL A 336 -11.41 -30.37 50.68
CA VAL A 336 -11.96 -30.52 52.04
C VAL A 336 -11.57 -31.90 52.58
N LEU A 337 -10.92 -31.91 53.74
CA LEU A 337 -11.05 -32.94 54.77
C LEU A 337 -11.39 -32.22 56.08
#